data_AF-A0A9D7BAD8-F1
#
_entry.id   AF-A0A9D7BAD8-F1
#
_cell.length_a   1.000
_cell.length_b   1.000
_cell.length_c   1.000
_cell.angle_alpha   90.00
_cell.angle_beta   90.00
_cell.angle_gamma   90.00
#
_symmetry.space_group_name_H-M   'P 1'
#
loop_
_entity.id
_entity.type
_entity.pdbx_description
1 polymer ?
#
loop_
_entity_poly.entity_id
_entity_poly.type
_entity_poly.pdbx_seq_one_letter_code
_entity_poly.pdbx_strand_id
1 'polypeptide(L)'
;MSGFNERGDLISHLGMPRKADAEMKHAAVSGELSPDFMQAINRLRAAAEATGARVVLTWPGVAASVYPAEKADMLHQALKAEGIEVIGDPVACSVPDSLTFDTPYHLSAEGRRLRTDRLINDLRAAGVECDEP
;
A
#
# COMPACT_ATOMS: atom_id res chain seq x y z
N MET A 1 -21.84 18.38 -3.24
CA MET A 1 -21.52 17.09 -2.59
C MET A 1 -20.01 17.02 -2.43
N SER A 2 -19.51 16.77 -1.22
CA SER A 2 -18.08 16.52 -1.00
C SER A 2 -17.67 15.27 -1.77
N GLY A 3 -16.53 15.28 -2.46
CA GLY A 3 -16.01 14.08 -3.15
C GLY A 3 -15.57 12.95 -2.21
N PHE A 4 -15.95 13.02 -0.94
CA PHE A 4 -15.52 12.18 0.16
C PHE A 4 -16.71 11.50 0.85
N ASN A 5 -16.51 10.27 1.35
CA ASN A 5 -17.50 9.57 2.18
C ASN A 5 -17.42 10.00 3.66
N GLU A 6 -18.28 9.45 4.51
CA GLU A 6 -18.33 9.71 5.97
C GLU A 6 -17.06 9.31 6.74
N ARG A 7 -16.19 8.51 6.13
CA ARG A 7 -14.91 8.04 6.70
C ARG A 7 -13.71 8.85 6.22
N GLY A 8 -13.95 9.87 5.40
CA GLY A 8 -12.90 10.71 4.82
C GLY A 8 -12.24 10.13 3.56
N ASP A 9 -12.76 9.04 2.99
CA ASP A 9 -12.20 8.47 1.76
C ASP A 9 -12.61 9.31 0.56
N LEU A 10 -11.66 9.64 -0.32
CA LEU A 10 -11.96 10.19 -1.64
C LEU A 10 -12.65 9.13 -2.51
N ILE A 11 -13.88 9.40 -2.92
CA ILE A 11 -14.74 8.47 -3.69
C ILE A 11 -15.30 9.07 -4.98
N SER A 12 -15.11 10.37 -5.24
CA SER A 12 -15.68 11.04 -6.41
C SER A 12 -15.25 10.45 -7.75
N HIS A 13 -14.08 9.81 -7.82
CA HIS A 13 -13.54 9.23 -9.04
C HIS A 13 -13.98 7.80 -9.32
N LEU A 14 -14.62 7.10 -8.36
CA LEU A 14 -14.83 5.65 -8.45
C LEU A 14 -15.75 5.20 -9.59
N GLY A 15 -16.68 6.06 -10.00
CA GLY A 15 -17.57 5.82 -11.15
C GLY A 15 -17.11 6.50 -12.43
N MET A 16 -15.96 7.15 -12.43
CA MET A 16 -15.44 7.87 -13.59
C MET A 16 -14.58 6.94 -14.46
N PRO A 17 -14.61 7.12 -15.79
CA PRO A 17 -13.67 6.41 -16.66
C PRO A 17 -12.24 6.80 -16.34
N ARG A 18 -11.29 5.87 -16.57
CA ARG A 18 -9.85 6.17 -16.52
C ARG A 18 -9.55 7.36 -17.43
N LYS A 19 -8.74 8.31 -16.95
CA LYS A 19 -8.30 9.45 -17.74
C LYS A 19 -7.39 8.99 -18.87
N ALA A 20 -7.65 9.47 -20.09
CA ALA A 20 -6.86 9.10 -21.27
C ALA A 20 -5.42 9.62 -21.19
N ASP A 21 -5.24 10.76 -20.52
CA ASP A 21 -3.98 11.45 -20.26
C ASP A 21 -3.35 11.08 -18.90
N ALA A 22 -3.73 9.93 -18.33
CA ALA A 22 -3.16 9.48 -17.07
C ALA A 22 -1.62 9.42 -17.11
N GLU A 23 -0.97 10.17 -16.23
CA GLU A 23 0.48 10.24 -16.17
C GLU A 23 1.04 9.03 -15.42
N MET A 24 1.61 8.08 -16.15
CA MET A 24 2.21 6.88 -15.57
C MET A 24 3.67 7.12 -15.20
N LYS A 25 3.90 8.00 -14.23
CA LYS A 25 5.24 8.30 -13.69
C LYS A 25 5.26 8.07 -12.20
N HIS A 26 6.29 7.38 -11.73
CA HIS A 26 6.58 7.26 -10.31
C HIS A 26 7.79 8.11 -9.96
N ALA A 27 7.84 8.64 -8.73
CA ALA A 27 9.01 9.37 -8.25
C ALA A 27 10.22 8.42 -8.20
N ALA A 28 11.37 8.88 -8.67
CA ALA A 28 12.61 8.11 -8.52
C ALA A 28 12.92 7.94 -7.03
N VAL A 29 12.82 6.69 -6.55
CA VAL A 29 13.26 6.33 -5.20
C VAL A 29 14.72 5.92 -5.26
N SER A 30 15.57 6.51 -4.44
CA SER A 30 16.98 6.18 -4.30
C SER A 30 17.44 6.45 -2.87
N GLY A 31 18.45 5.72 -2.41
CA GLY A 31 19.04 5.90 -1.09
C GLY A 31 18.65 4.81 -0.09
N GLU A 32 19.06 5.00 1.14
CA GLU A 32 18.85 4.09 2.27
C GLU A 32 17.52 4.40 2.98
N LEU A 33 17.13 3.54 3.93
CA LEU A 33 16.01 3.81 4.82
C LEU A 33 16.25 5.13 5.56
N SER A 34 15.26 6.02 5.49
CA SER A 34 15.35 7.31 6.16
C SER A 34 15.45 7.15 7.69
N PRO A 35 16.39 7.81 8.37
CA PRO A 35 16.44 7.83 9.83
C PRO A 35 15.14 8.33 10.47
N ASP A 36 14.48 9.30 9.84
CA ASP A 36 13.19 9.84 10.31
C ASP A 36 12.08 8.79 10.19
N PHE A 37 12.08 8.01 9.11
CA PHE A 37 11.18 6.88 8.95
C PHE A 37 11.43 5.84 10.06
N MET A 38 12.70 5.50 10.31
CA MET A 38 13.08 4.54 11.36
C MET A 38 12.66 5.01 12.76
N GLN A 39 12.83 6.31 13.05
CA GLN A 39 12.36 6.88 14.30
C GLN A 39 10.82 6.81 14.42
N ALA A 40 10.11 7.16 13.35
CA ALA A 40 8.65 7.16 13.32
C ALA A 40 8.07 5.75 13.46
N ILE A 41 8.59 4.76 12.74
CA ILE A 41 8.08 3.38 12.79
C ILE A 41 8.36 2.74 14.15
N ASN A 42 9.52 2.98 14.75
CA ASN A 42 9.83 2.48 16.09
C ASN A 42 8.93 3.10 17.16
N ARG A 43 8.63 4.40 17.05
CA ARG A 43 7.68 5.07 17.94
C ARG A 43 6.26 4.50 17.78
N LEU A 44 5.82 4.28 16.55
CA LEU A 44 4.51 3.70 16.26
C LEU A 44 4.40 2.28 16.83
N ARG A 45 5.42 1.44 16.63
CA ARG A 45 5.49 0.08 17.18
C ARG A 45 5.40 0.08 18.70
N ALA A 46 6.23 0.87 19.37
CA ALA A 46 6.20 0.94 20.84
C ALA A 46 4.84 1.41 21.38
N ALA A 47 4.20 2.37 20.71
CA ALA A 47 2.87 2.85 21.09
C ALA A 47 1.77 1.79 20.86
N ALA A 48 1.84 1.04 19.76
CA ALA A 48 0.90 -0.05 19.47
C ALA A 48 1.09 -1.25 20.40
N GLU A 49 2.34 -1.65 20.65
CA GLU A 49 2.66 -2.74 21.58
C GLU A 49 2.14 -2.44 23.00
N ALA A 50 2.20 -1.17 23.43
CA ALA A 50 1.65 -0.74 24.72
C ALA A 50 0.13 -0.90 24.84
N THR A 51 -0.60 -1.00 23.73
CA THR A 51 -2.06 -1.26 23.71
C THR A 51 -2.41 -2.70 23.33
N GLY A 52 -1.41 -3.57 23.15
CA GLY A 52 -1.60 -4.93 22.65
C GLY A 52 -1.87 -5.02 21.14
N ALA A 53 -1.69 -3.91 20.40
CA ALA A 53 -1.81 -3.88 18.95
C ALA A 53 -0.48 -4.27 18.27
N ARG A 54 -0.59 -4.89 17.09
CA ARG A 54 0.53 -5.27 16.22
C ARG A 54 0.61 -4.30 15.05
N VAL A 55 1.83 -3.92 14.68
CA VAL A 55 2.10 -3.09 13.49
C VAL A 55 2.75 -3.95 12.43
N VAL A 56 2.18 -3.95 11.24
CA VAL A 56 2.73 -4.57 10.04
C VAL A 56 2.79 -3.54 8.92
N LEU A 57 3.80 -3.61 8.06
CA LEU A 57 3.86 -2.83 6.83
C LEU A 57 3.38 -3.67 5.64
N THR A 58 2.81 -3.03 4.63
CA THR A 58 2.42 -3.68 3.37
C THR A 58 2.75 -2.77 2.18
N TRP A 59 2.72 -3.32 0.99
CA TRP A 59 3.10 -2.62 -0.24
C TRP A 59 1.93 -1.80 -0.80
N PRO A 60 2.19 -0.60 -1.34
CA PRO A 60 1.13 0.18 -1.97
C PRO A 60 0.59 -0.54 -3.21
N GLY A 61 -0.70 -0.33 -3.50
CA GLY A 61 -1.25 -0.66 -4.82
C GLY A 61 -0.74 0.35 -5.83
N VAL A 62 0.03 -0.11 -6.81
CA VAL A 62 0.65 0.74 -7.85
C VAL A 62 0.47 0.08 -9.20
N ALA A 63 0.32 0.88 -10.26
CA ALA A 63 0.30 0.35 -11.61
C ALA A 63 1.52 -0.52 -11.94
N ALA A 64 1.26 -1.66 -12.57
CA ALA A 64 2.26 -2.67 -12.89
C ALA A 64 3.36 -2.14 -13.82
N SER A 65 3.02 -1.29 -14.80
CA SER A 65 4.00 -0.74 -15.75
C SER A 65 5.09 0.12 -15.12
N VAL A 66 4.86 0.64 -13.91
CA VAL A 66 5.79 1.54 -13.21
C VAL A 66 6.22 0.97 -11.86
N TYR A 67 5.91 -0.29 -11.58
CA TYR A 67 6.26 -0.92 -10.32
C TYR A 67 7.78 -1.15 -10.22
N PRO A 68 8.47 -0.60 -9.21
CA PRO A 68 9.92 -0.69 -9.13
C PRO A 68 10.36 -1.98 -8.42
N ALA A 69 10.16 -3.14 -9.05
CA ALA A 69 10.36 -4.46 -8.44
C ALA A 69 11.71 -4.64 -7.73
N GLU A 70 12.82 -4.33 -8.41
CA GLU A 70 14.16 -4.45 -7.82
C GLU A 70 14.34 -3.58 -6.57
N LYS A 71 13.78 -2.37 -6.57
CA LYS A 71 13.86 -1.46 -5.41
C LYS A 71 12.96 -1.93 -4.28
N ALA A 72 11.82 -2.51 -4.61
CA ALA A 72 10.93 -3.10 -3.62
C ALA A 72 11.61 -4.27 -2.91
N ASP A 73 12.31 -5.13 -3.64
CA ASP A 73 13.09 -6.22 -3.05
C ASP A 73 14.21 -5.70 -2.14
N MET A 74 14.98 -4.70 -2.59
CA MET A 74 16.00 -4.06 -1.75
C MET A 74 15.41 -3.48 -0.47
N LEU A 75 14.28 -2.76 -0.58
CA LEU A 75 13.57 -2.19 0.55
C LEU A 75 13.06 -3.28 1.51
N HIS A 76 12.54 -4.39 0.97
CA HIS A 76 12.09 -5.52 1.76
C HIS A 76 13.24 -6.10 2.61
N GLN A 77 14.41 -6.30 2.01
CA GLN A 77 15.57 -6.80 2.75
C GLN A 77 16.05 -5.81 3.81
N ALA A 78 16.04 -4.50 3.50
CA ALA A 78 16.43 -3.47 4.47
C ALA A 78 15.47 -3.42 5.67
N LEU A 79 14.15 -3.43 5.43
CA LEU A 79 13.14 -3.46 6.50
C LEU A 79 13.25 -4.73 7.35
N LYS A 80 13.49 -5.88 6.71
CA LYS A 80 13.67 -7.16 7.38
C LYS A 80 14.92 -7.19 8.27
N ALA A 81 16.02 -6.58 7.83
CA ALA A 81 17.24 -6.47 8.63
C ALA A 81 17.04 -5.65 9.91
N GLU A 82 16.13 -4.67 9.87
CA GLU A 82 15.70 -3.87 11.03
C GLU A 82 14.63 -4.57 11.90
N GLY A 83 14.26 -5.81 11.58
CA GLY A 83 13.22 -6.54 12.29
C GLY A 83 11.80 -5.98 12.10
N ILE A 84 11.59 -5.17 11.05
CA ILE A 84 10.26 -4.66 10.71
C ILE A 84 9.50 -5.72 9.95
N GLU A 85 8.31 -6.05 10.43
CA GLU A 85 7.42 -6.99 9.77
C GLU A 85 6.76 -6.36 8.55
N VAL A 86 6.96 -7.00 7.39
CA VAL A 86 6.34 -6.63 6.11
C VAL A 86 5.52 -7.82 5.61
N ILE A 87 4.24 -7.57 5.32
CA ILE A 87 3.29 -8.56 4.81
C ILE A 87 2.99 -8.34 3.33
N GLY A 88 2.69 -9.43 2.64
CA GLY A 88 2.43 -9.45 1.21
C GLY A 88 3.70 -9.41 0.35
N ASP A 89 3.53 -9.73 -0.92
CA ASP A 89 4.58 -9.69 -1.93
C ASP A 89 4.55 -8.33 -2.66
N PRO A 90 5.69 -7.64 -2.77
CA PRO A 90 5.79 -6.37 -3.49
C PRO A 90 5.21 -6.44 -4.90
N VAL A 91 5.61 -7.45 -5.69
CA VAL A 91 5.18 -7.60 -7.08
C VAL A 91 3.70 -7.95 -7.15
N ALA A 92 3.22 -8.82 -6.25
CA ALA A 92 1.81 -9.20 -6.18
C ALA A 92 0.88 -8.04 -5.79
N CYS A 93 1.41 -6.97 -5.17
CA CYS A 93 0.64 -5.78 -4.84
C CYS A 93 0.43 -4.82 -6.02
N SER A 94 1.14 -5.03 -7.13
CA SER A 94 0.94 -4.24 -8.35
C SER A 94 -0.41 -4.52 -9.02
N VAL A 95 -1.04 -3.50 -9.60
CA VAL A 95 -2.33 -3.62 -10.28
C VAL A 95 -2.17 -3.39 -11.79
N PRO A 96 -2.98 -4.02 -12.65
CA PRO A 96 -3.01 -3.67 -14.06
C PRO A 96 -3.28 -2.18 -14.27
N ASP A 97 -2.60 -1.55 -15.22
CA ASP A 97 -2.75 -0.12 -15.56
C ASP A 97 -4.19 0.27 -15.93
N SER A 98 -4.97 -0.69 -16.45
CA SER A 98 -6.38 -0.50 -16.75
C SER A 98 -7.24 -0.27 -15.50
N LEU A 99 -6.72 -0.62 -14.32
CA LEU A 99 -7.37 -0.45 -13.02
C LEU A 99 -6.88 0.78 -12.25
N THR A 100 -6.15 1.69 -12.92
CA THR A 100 -5.86 3.04 -12.39
C THR A 100 -6.81 4.08 -12.96
N PHE A 101 -6.92 5.22 -12.29
CA PHE A 101 -7.76 6.34 -12.68
C PHE A 101 -6.96 7.41 -13.44
N ASP A 102 -6.02 8.09 -12.80
CA ASP A 102 -5.25 9.18 -13.40
C ASP A 102 -3.76 9.24 -13.06
N THR A 103 -3.33 8.58 -11.99
CA THR A 103 -1.92 8.42 -11.60
C THR A 103 -1.65 6.96 -11.22
N PRO A 104 -0.37 6.53 -11.08
CA PRO A 104 -0.05 5.14 -10.76
C PRO A 104 -0.59 4.67 -9.41
N TYR A 105 -0.83 5.60 -8.48
CA TYR A 105 -1.30 5.32 -7.12
C TYR A 105 -2.81 5.53 -6.96
N HIS A 106 -3.48 6.15 -7.94
CA HIS A 106 -4.91 6.38 -7.90
C HIS A 106 -5.65 5.22 -8.56
N LEU A 107 -6.11 4.27 -7.76
CA LEU A 107 -6.85 3.10 -8.24
C LEU A 107 -8.31 3.45 -8.59
N SER A 108 -8.83 2.78 -9.62
CA SER A 108 -10.27 2.74 -9.92
C SER A 108 -11.04 1.96 -8.85
N ALA A 109 -12.38 1.91 -8.93
CA ALA A 109 -13.18 1.07 -8.04
C ALA A 109 -12.77 -0.41 -8.08
N GLU A 110 -12.55 -0.94 -9.29
CA GLU A 110 -12.10 -2.32 -9.49
C GLU A 110 -10.68 -2.54 -8.99
N GLY A 111 -9.77 -1.57 -9.21
CA GLY A 111 -8.41 -1.62 -8.69
C GLY A 111 -8.37 -1.65 -7.16
N ARG A 112 -9.20 -0.82 -6.52
CA ARG A 112 -9.37 -0.83 -5.06
C ARG A 112 -9.86 -2.18 -4.56
N ARG A 113 -10.90 -2.73 -5.18
CA ARG A 113 -11.44 -4.04 -4.80
C ARG A 113 -10.37 -5.13 -4.89
N LEU A 114 -9.64 -5.19 -6.00
CA LEU A 114 -8.54 -6.13 -6.19
C LEU A 114 -7.46 -5.98 -5.10
N ARG A 115 -7.04 -4.74 -4.80
CA ARG A 115 -6.03 -4.48 -3.77
C ARG A 115 -6.53 -4.83 -2.36
N THR A 116 -7.81 -4.60 -2.07
CA THR A 116 -8.46 -4.98 -0.80
C THR A 116 -8.49 -6.49 -0.63
N ASP A 117 -8.91 -7.24 -1.65
CA ASP A 117 -8.97 -8.71 -1.58
C ASP A 117 -7.56 -9.30 -1.33
N ARG A 118 -6.54 -8.74 -1.97
CA ARG A 118 -5.14 -9.11 -1.72
C ARG A 118 -4.69 -8.76 -0.30
N LEU A 119 -5.01 -7.57 0.20
CA LEU A 119 -4.69 -7.17 1.57
C LEU A 119 -5.29 -8.11 2.61
N ILE A 120 -6.55 -8.49 2.42
CA ILE A 120 -7.24 -9.43 3.31
C ILE A 120 -6.50 -10.77 3.35
N ASN A 121 -6.06 -11.27 2.20
CA ASN A 121 -5.29 -12.51 2.14
C ASN A 121 -3.91 -12.37 2.80
N ASP A 122 -3.21 -11.26 2.59
CA ASP A 122 -1.91 -10.99 3.22
C ASP A 122 -2.03 -10.92 4.75
N LEU A 123 -3.08 -10.25 5.25
CA LEU A 123 -3.38 -10.16 6.68
C LEU A 123 -3.67 -11.53 7.28
N ARG A 124 -4.54 -12.33 6.64
CA ARG A 124 -4.83 -13.70 7.07
C ARG A 124 -3.59 -14.58 7.08
N ALA A 125 -2.75 -14.50 6.04
CA ALA A 125 -1.50 -15.25 5.97
C ALA A 125 -0.51 -14.85 7.08
N ALA A 126 -0.57 -13.59 7.54
CA ALA A 126 0.20 -13.09 8.67
C ALA A 126 -0.41 -13.43 10.04
N GLY A 127 -1.52 -14.18 10.09
CA GLY A 127 -2.24 -14.50 11.32
C GLY A 127 -3.01 -13.32 11.91
N VAL A 128 -3.30 -12.29 11.10
CA VAL A 128 -4.22 -11.21 11.47
C VAL A 128 -5.61 -11.61 11.01
N GLU A 129 -6.35 -12.23 11.92
CA GLU A 129 -7.75 -12.59 11.69
C GLU A 129 -8.63 -11.40 12.05
N CYS A 130 -9.59 -11.09 11.18
CA CYS A 130 -10.76 -10.34 11.61
C CYS A 130 -11.72 -11.37 12.16
N ASP A 131 -12.14 -11.21 13.42
CA ASP A 131 -13.32 -11.92 13.92
C ASP A 131 -14.45 -11.74 12.91
N GLU A 132 -15.17 -12.81 12.58
CA GLU A 132 -16.39 -12.67 11.77
C GLU A 132 -17.34 -11.71 12.51
N PRO A 133 -17.96 -10.74 11.80
CA PRO A 133 -18.87 -9.79 12.41
C PRO A 133 -20.11 -10.45 13.02
#